data_AF-A0A536E753-F1
#
_entry.id   AF-A0A536E753-F1
#
_cell.length_a   1.000
_cell.length_b   1.000
_cell.length_c   1.000
_cell.angle_alpha   90.00
_cell.angle_beta   90.00
_cell.angle_gamma   90.00
#
_symmetry.space_group_name_H-M   'P 1'
#
loop_
_entity.id
_entity.type
_entity.pdbx_description
1 polymer ?
#
loop_
_entity_poly.entity_id
_entity_poly.type
_entity_poly.pdbx_seq_one_letter_code
_entity_poly.pdbx_strand_id
1 'polypeptide(L)'
;MPFRLLGVVADPNQAADLTGHTFARYAASGTDVTLVGAGGRDWRGAQHLPAVRRLGVRDLVLLDYNLHELTAVVLEDLLADVMTGVRPHVVVADGTQPAIRDAVASAFSRVRRAAGGSSALPAKLYYRMDDSGPLVSVTTSIAVPGGSPEMFVRAFPDPWVTGVLERDLFAGVPAVTGDPSSLEQQLAG
;
A
#
# COMPACT_ATOMS: atom_id res chain seq x y z
N MET A 1 5.33 -18.96 -4.10
CA MET A 1 4.65 -18.07 -3.13
C MET A 1 4.12 -16.89 -3.92
N PRO A 2 2.85 -16.49 -3.74
CA PRO A 2 2.30 -15.31 -4.40
C PRO A 2 3.04 -14.05 -3.96
N PHE A 3 3.05 -13.03 -4.82
CA PHE A 3 3.44 -11.69 -4.40
C PHE A 3 2.43 -11.18 -3.37
N ARG A 4 2.89 -10.35 -2.43
CA ARG A 4 2.07 -9.85 -1.31
C ARG A 4 2.20 -8.35 -1.21
N LEU A 5 1.08 -7.66 -1.22
CA LEU A 5 1.01 -6.22 -1.11
C LEU A 5 0.16 -5.86 0.10
N LEU A 6 0.66 -4.95 0.95
CA LEU A 6 -0.08 -4.36 2.06
C LEU A 6 -0.44 -2.90 1.73
N GLY A 7 -1.73 -2.61 1.62
CA GLY A 7 -2.26 -1.24 1.57
C GLY A 7 -2.57 -0.72 2.97
N VAL A 8 -2.29 0.55 3.28
CA VAL A 8 -2.62 1.20 4.55
C VAL A 8 -3.25 2.57 4.30
N VAL A 9 -4.48 2.78 4.77
CA VAL A 9 -5.21 4.06 4.68
C VAL A 9 -5.74 4.52 6.03
N ALA A 10 -5.94 5.83 6.18
CA ALA A 10 -6.67 6.39 7.31
C ALA A 10 -8.16 6.04 7.21
N ASP A 11 -8.84 6.48 6.15
CA ASP A 11 -10.24 6.17 5.89
C ASP A 11 -10.34 4.96 4.92
N PRO A 12 -11.01 3.84 5.31
CA PRO A 12 -11.24 2.72 4.41
C PRO A 12 -11.95 3.08 3.09
N ASN A 13 -12.71 4.18 3.05
CA ASN A 13 -13.38 4.65 1.84
C ASN A 13 -12.41 5.22 0.79
N GLN A 14 -11.21 5.66 1.20
CA GLN A 14 -10.15 6.18 0.32
C GLN A 14 -9.20 5.07 -0.20
N ALA A 15 -9.52 3.81 0.08
CA ALA A 15 -8.68 2.66 -0.31
C ALA A 15 -8.52 2.47 -1.83
N ALA A 16 -9.45 2.98 -2.64
CA ALA A 16 -9.34 2.96 -4.09
C ALA A 16 -8.25 3.93 -4.58
N ASP A 17 -8.15 5.10 -3.95
CA ASP A 17 -7.21 6.17 -4.32
C ASP A 17 -5.77 5.82 -3.97
N LEU A 18 -5.56 4.99 -2.93
CA LEU A 18 -4.25 4.53 -2.46
C LEU A 18 -3.36 3.97 -3.59
N THR A 19 -3.96 3.39 -4.63
CA THR A 19 -3.24 2.88 -5.80
C THR A 19 -3.80 3.35 -7.14
N GLY A 20 -4.53 4.46 -7.18
CA GLY A 20 -5.19 4.92 -8.42
C GLY A 20 -6.05 3.82 -9.05
N HIS A 21 -6.83 3.10 -8.23
CA HIS A 21 -7.70 1.99 -8.60
C HIS A 21 -7.00 0.71 -9.12
N THR A 22 -5.67 0.58 -8.99
CA THR A 22 -4.90 -0.53 -9.61
C THR A 22 -4.83 -1.83 -8.81
N PHE A 23 -5.23 -1.87 -7.52
CA PHE A 23 -5.25 -3.12 -6.73
C PHE A 23 -5.95 -4.29 -7.44
N ALA A 24 -7.06 -4.03 -8.14
CA ALA A 24 -7.80 -5.06 -8.87
C ALA A 24 -6.95 -5.72 -9.97
N ARG A 25 -6.09 -4.93 -10.64
CA ARG A 25 -5.16 -5.40 -11.68
C ARG A 25 -4.01 -6.23 -11.11
N TYR A 26 -3.49 -5.87 -9.93
CA TYR A 26 -2.49 -6.68 -9.23
C TYR A 26 -3.06 -8.00 -8.71
N ALA A 27 -4.27 -7.97 -8.16
CA ALA A 27 -4.99 -9.17 -7.73
C ALA A 27 -5.28 -10.11 -8.90
N ALA A 28 -5.73 -9.58 -10.05
CA ALA A 28 -5.91 -10.35 -11.28
C ALA A 28 -4.61 -10.98 -11.80
N SER A 29 -3.45 -10.37 -11.50
CA SER A 29 -2.12 -10.90 -11.80
C SER A 29 -1.59 -11.89 -10.74
N GLY A 30 -2.42 -12.32 -9.78
CA GLY A 30 -2.05 -13.28 -8.74
C GLY A 30 -1.32 -12.69 -7.52
N THR A 31 -1.43 -11.39 -7.29
CA THR A 31 -0.95 -10.74 -6.05
C THR A 31 -1.98 -10.89 -4.93
N ASP A 32 -1.55 -11.40 -3.77
CA ASP A 32 -2.34 -11.32 -2.54
C ASP A 32 -2.30 -9.88 -2.00
N VAL A 33 -3.44 -9.20 -2.04
CA VAL A 33 -3.59 -7.82 -1.54
C VAL A 33 -4.29 -7.84 -0.18
N THR A 34 -3.59 -7.38 0.85
CA THR A 34 -4.15 -7.09 2.18
C THR A 34 -4.34 -5.58 2.33
N LEU A 35 -5.46 -5.13 2.88
CA LEU A 35 -5.75 -3.72 3.14
C LEU A 35 -5.97 -3.49 4.64
N VAL A 36 -5.34 -2.45 5.18
CA VAL A 36 -5.56 -1.93 6.55
C VAL A 36 -6.25 -0.58 6.45
N GLY A 37 -7.42 -0.44 7.07
CA GLY A 37 -8.09 0.84 7.28
C GLY A 37 -8.10 1.20 8.77
N ALA A 38 -7.45 2.32 9.13
CA ALA A 38 -7.25 2.67 10.53
C ALA A 38 -8.47 3.32 11.20
N GLY A 39 -9.21 4.14 10.46
CA GLY A 39 -10.44 4.83 10.89
C GLY A 39 -11.69 3.98 10.66
N GLY A 40 -11.72 2.77 11.20
CA GLY A 40 -12.75 1.76 10.90
C GLY A 40 -14.00 1.80 11.77
N ARG A 41 -14.07 2.63 12.83
CA ARG A 41 -15.15 2.57 13.84
C ARG A 41 -16.57 2.65 13.27
N ASP A 42 -16.83 3.63 12.40
CA ASP A 42 -18.14 3.83 11.77
C ASP A 42 -18.32 2.98 10.49
N TRP A 43 -17.32 2.19 10.10
CA TRP A 43 -17.28 1.51 8.82
C TRP A 43 -18.04 0.17 8.83
N ARG A 44 -19.19 0.16 8.15
CA ARG A 44 -20.12 -0.98 8.15
C ARG A 44 -19.63 -2.12 7.25
N GLY A 45 -18.65 -2.88 7.70
CA GLY A 45 -17.90 -3.83 6.88
C GLY A 45 -18.73 -4.72 5.97
N ALA A 46 -19.79 -5.34 6.49
CA ALA A 46 -20.68 -6.20 5.71
C ALA A 46 -21.32 -5.51 4.48
N GLN A 47 -21.59 -4.20 4.55
CA GLN A 47 -22.20 -3.42 3.46
C GLN A 47 -21.18 -3.07 2.37
N HIS A 48 -19.89 -2.95 2.72
CA HIS A 48 -18.82 -2.53 1.82
C HIS A 48 -17.95 -3.69 1.29
N LEU A 49 -18.09 -4.92 1.81
CA LEU A 49 -17.41 -6.11 1.29
C LEU A 49 -17.50 -6.28 -0.25
N PRO A 50 -18.63 -6.00 -0.95
CA PRO A 50 -18.69 -6.08 -2.41
C PRO A 50 -17.84 -5.02 -3.13
N ALA A 51 -17.59 -3.86 -2.51
CA ALA A 51 -16.67 -2.85 -3.04
C ALA A 51 -15.21 -3.29 -2.83
N VAL A 52 -14.86 -3.75 -1.62
CA VAL A 52 -13.52 -4.26 -1.29
C VAL A 52 -13.11 -5.44 -2.17
N ARG A 53 -14.02 -6.38 -2.44
CA ARG A 53 -13.77 -7.48 -3.40
C ARG A 53 -13.54 -6.99 -4.83
N ARG A 54 -14.22 -5.93 -5.28
CA ARG A 54 -13.99 -5.32 -6.60
C ARG A 54 -12.65 -4.60 -6.69
N LEU A 55 -12.10 -4.13 -5.57
CA LEU A 55 -10.71 -3.66 -5.50
C LEU A 55 -9.68 -4.80 -5.55
N GLY A 56 -10.07 -6.07 -5.60
CA GLY A 56 -9.14 -7.21 -5.57
C GLY A 56 -8.49 -7.46 -4.21
N VAL A 57 -8.95 -6.79 -3.15
CA VAL A 57 -8.48 -7.01 -1.78
C VAL A 57 -8.97 -8.38 -1.32
N ARG A 58 -8.02 -9.22 -0.90
CA ARG A 58 -8.27 -10.56 -0.36
C ARG A 58 -8.63 -10.48 1.12
N ASP A 59 -7.81 -9.77 1.88
CA ASP A 59 -7.88 -9.67 3.34
C ASP A 59 -8.04 -8.21 3.74
N LEU A 60 -9.04 -7.92 4.58
CA LEU A 60 -9.31 -6.57 5.10
C LEU A 60 -9.16 -6.57 6.61
N VAL A 61 -8.32 -5.66 7.11
CA VAL A 61 -8.14 -5.36 8.53
C VAL A 61 -8.69 -3.96 8.80
N LEU A 62 -9.61 -3.86 9.74
CA LEU A 62 -10.18 -2.60 10.21
C LEU A 62 -9.76 -2.39 11.65
N LEU A 63 -9.23 -1.20 11.96
CA LEU A 63 -8.96 -0.80 13.34
C LEU A 63 -10.14 0.05 13.84
N ASP A 64 -10.55 -0.15 15.09
CA ASP A 64 -11.71 0.53 15.69
C ASP A 64 -11.34 1.92 16.23
N TYR A 65 -10.62 2.72 15.44
CA TYR A 65 -10.33 4.12 15.76
C TYR A 65 -11.26 5.06 15.01
N ASN A 66 -11.49 6.23 15.60
CA ASN A 66 -11.93 7.40 14.87
C ASN A 66 -10.75 8.05 14.14
N LEU A 67 -10.99 8.75 13.02
CA LEU A 67 -9.93 9.48 12.29
C LEU A 67 -9.16 10.49 13.17
N HIS A 68 -9.82 11.10 14.16
CA HIS A 68 -9.20 12.06 15.08
C HIS A 68 -8.40 11.41 16.24
N GLU A 69 -8.53 10.09 16.44
CA GLU A 69 -7.74 9.31 17.41
C GLU A 69 -6.41 8.82 16.80
N LEU A 70 -6.26 8.92 15.47
CA LEU A 70 -5.10 8.40 14.75
C LEU A 70 -3.84 9.24 15.04
N THR A 71 -2.84 8.58 15.64
CA THR A 71 -1.50 9.13 15.84
C THR A 71 -0.45 8.09 15.48
N ALA A 72 0.77 8.53 15.17
CA ALA A 72 1.84 7.60 14.79
C ALA A 72 2.14 6.57 15.89
N VAL A 73 2.13 7.01 17.15
CA VAL A 73 2.39 6.19 18.34
C VAL A 73 1.34 5.09 18.54
N VAL A 74 0.06 5.41 18.33
CA VAL A 74 -1.04 4.43 18.47
C VAL A 74 -1.01 3.36 17.38
N LEU A 75 -0.46 3.67 16.20
CA LEU A 75 -0.48 2.80 15.04
C LEU A 75 0.82 2.00 14.82
N GLU A 76 1.97 2.45 15.33
CA GLU A 76 3.28 1.83 15.01
C GLU A 76 3.32 0.33 15.38
N ASP A 77 3.02 -0.04 16.62
CA ASP A 77 3.10 -1.42 17.08
C ASP A 77 2.14 -2.33 16.29
N LEU A 78 0.88 -1.90 16.11
CA LEU A 78 -0.13 -2.63 15.35
C LEU A 78 0.29 -2.84 13.88
N LEU A 79 0.85 -1.82 13.23
CA LEU A 79 1.32 -1.93 11.85
C LEU A 79 2.59 -2.79 11.75
N ALA A 80 3.48 -2.77 12.76
CA ALA A 80 4.63 -3.65 12.82
C ALA A 80 4.22 -5.13 12.98
N ASP A 81 3.21 -5.42 13.80
CA ASP A 81 2.64 -6.76 13.96
C ASP A 81 1.95 -7.23 12.68
N VAL A 82 1.14 -6.39 12.03
CA VAL A 82 0.51 -6.70 10.73
C VAL A 82 1.57 -6.97 9.66
N MET A 83 2.62 -6.14 9.55
CA MET A 83 3.72 -6.37 8.61
C MET A 83 4.47 -7.67 8.93
N THR A 84 4.63 -8.03 10.20
CA THR A 84 5.29 -9.26 10.65
C THR A 84 4.45 -10.50 10.34
N GLY A 85 3.13 -10.44 10.51
CA GLY A 85 2.20 -11.53 10.18
C GLY A 85 2.00 -11.73 8.68
N VAL A 86 1.66 -10.66 7.95
CA VAL A 86 1.41 -10.69 6.50
C VAL A 86 2.71 -10.95 5.72
N ARG A 87 3.85 -10.45 6.22
CA ARG A 87 5.15 -10.39 5.53
C ARG A 87 5.03 -9.88 4.08
N PRO A 88 4.46 -8.68 3.86
CA PRO A 88 4.26 -8.15 2.52
C PRO A 88 5.60 -7.92 1.83
N HIS A 89 5.63 -8.01 0.51
CA HIS A 89 6.81 -7.65 -0.28
C HIS A 89 6.88 -6.12 -0.47
N VAL A 90 5.71 -5.51 -0.68
CA VAL A 90 5.52 -4.07 -0.84
C VAL A 90 4.47 -3.58 0.14
N VAL A 91 4.76 -2.46 0.81
CA VAL A 91 3.76 -1.66 1.53
C VAL A 91 3.45 -0.42 0.69
N VAL A 92 2.16 -0.09 0.55
CA VAL A 92 1.69 1.19 -0.01
C VAL A 92 0.83 1.86 1.07
N ALA A 93 1.14 3.10 1.41
CA ALA A 93 0.46 3.83 2.47
C ALA A 93 0.00 5.21 2.01
N ASP A 94 -1.03 5.74 2.65
CA ASP A 94 -1.47 7.10 2.40
C ASP A 94 -0.50 8.10 3.03
N GLY A 95 0.26 8.81 2.19
CA GLY A 95 1.29 9.77 2.61
C GLY A 95 0.73 11.17 2.90
N THR A 96 -0.50 11.45 2.47
CA THR A 96 -1.20 12.72 2.73
C THR A 96 -1.64 12.82 4.20
N GLN A 97 -1.86 11.68 4.87
CA GLN A 97 -2.17 11.61 6.29
C GLN A 97 -0.92 11.38 7.16
N PRO A 98 -0.49 12.37 7.97
CA PRO A 98 0.75 12.27 8.75
C PRO A 98 0.78 11.08 9.72
N ALA A 99 -0.34 10.78 10.40
CA ALA A 99 -0.41 9.67 11.33
C ALA A 99 -0.16 8.31 10.67
N ILE A 100 -0.65 8.11 9.44
CA ILE A 100 -0.42 6.88 8.66
C ILE A 100 1.01 6.85 8.15
N ARG A 101 1.46 7.93 7.49
CA ARG A 101 2.81 8.06 6.93
C ARG A 101 3.88 7.79 7.98
N ASP A 102 3.79 8.45 9.12
CA ASP A 102 4.85 8.41 10.14
C ASP A 102 4.84 7.05 10.89
N ALA A 103 3.66 6.47 11.16
CA ALA A 103 3.56 5.12 11.74
C ALA A 103 4.11 4.03 10.80
N VAL A 104 3.75 4.08 9.51
CA VAL A 104 4.20 3.10 8.51
C VAL A 104 5.71 3.19 8.32
N ALA A 105 6.30 4.39 8.32
CA ALA A 105 7.74 4.59 8.23
C ALA A 105 8.50 3.92 9.40
N SER A 106 8.02 4.14 10.64
CA SER A 106 8.61 3.55 11.84
C SER A 106 8.44 2.03 11.86
N ALA A 107 7.22 1.53 11.63
CA ALA A 107 6.91 0.10 11.58
C ALA A 107 7.75 -0.65 10.54
N PHE A 108 7.82 -0.13 9.30
CA PHE A 108 8.65 -0.70 8.23
C PHE A 108 10.13 -0.79 8.63
N SER A 109 10.66 0.31 9.20
CA SER A 109 12.06 0.39 9.62
C SER A 109 12.38 -0.58 10.76
N ARG A 110 11.46 -0.72 11.72
CA ARG A 110 11.55 -1.66 12.85
C ARG A 110 11.50 -3.11 12.40
N VAL A 111 10.51 -3.49 11.58
CA VAL A 111 10.34 -4.86 11.07
C VAL A 111 11.53 -5.27 10.20
N ARG A 112 12.01 -4.41 9.28
CA ARG A 112 13.22 -4.70 8.49
C ARG A 112 14.47 -4.89 9.35
N ARG A 113 14.66 -4.06 10.39
CA ARG A 113 15.81 -4.16 11.30
C ARG A 113 15.78 -5.47 12.10
N ALA A 114 14.60 -5.91 12.52
CA ALA A 114 14.41 -7.18 13.24
C ALA A 114 14.59 -8.41 12.32
N ALA A 115 14.11 -8.34 11.06
CA ALA A 115 14.23 -9.44 10.10
C ALA A 115 15.67 -9.65 9.58
N GLY A 116 16.41 -8.55 9.37
CA GLY A 116 17.82 -8.57 8.97
C GLY A 116 18.08 -8.96 7.51
N GLY A 117 19.25 -8.56 7.00
CA GLY A 117 19.75 -8.93 5.67
C GLY A 117 19.08 -8.21 4.48
N SER A 118 19.55 -8.55 3.28
CA SER A 118 19.08 -7.97 2.01
C SER A 118 17.71 -8.51 1.56
N SER A 119 17.30 -9.68 2.06
CA SER A 119 16.01 -10.34 1.79
C SER A 119 14.94 -10.05 2.86
N ALA A 120 15.20 -9.11 3.78
CA ALA A 120 14.22 -8.65 4.75
C ALA A 120 12.90 -8.19 4.09
N LEU A 121 11.78 -8.66 4.62
CA LEU A 121 10.45 -8.18 4.24
C LEU A 121 9.87 -7.30 5.36
N PRO A 122 9.15 -6.22 5.03
CA PRO A 122 8.87 -5.70 3.69
C PRO A 122 10.09 -5.14 2.96
N ALA A 123 10.14 -5.32 1.63
CA ALA A 123 11.29 -4.93 0.81
C ALA A 123 11.22 -3.46 0.36
N LYS A 124 10.01 -2.95 0.08
CA LYS A 124 9.77 -1.57 -0.38
C LYS A 124 8.54 -0.96 0.30
N LEU A 125 8.55 0.36 0.45
CA LEU A 125 7.48 1.15 1.04
C LEU A 125 7.21 2.39 0.17
N TYR A 126 5.98 2.53 -0.30
CA TYR A 126 5.47 3.57 -1.18
C TYR A 126 4.41 4.45 -0.50
N TYR A 127 4.36 5.74 -0.84
CA TYR A 127 3.43 6.72 -0.28
C TYR A 127 2.64 7.46 -1.36
N ARG A 128 1.30 7.39 -1.30
CA ARG A 128 0.42 8.28 -2.08
C ARG A 128 0.60 9.72 -1.58
N MET A 129 0.82 10.66 -2.48
CA MET A 129 0.85 12.09 -2.19
C MET A 129 -0.29 12.79 -2.96
N ASP A 130 -0.72 13.95 -2.50
CA ASP A 130 -1.61 14.82 -3.26
C ASP A 130 -0.85 15.49 -4.42
N ASP A 131 -1.54 15.73 -5.53
CA ASP A 131 -1.00 16.33 -6.77
C ASP A 131 -0.47 17.76 -6.62
N SER A 132 -0.69 18.40 -5.48
CA SER A 132 -0.37 19.81 -5.23
C SER A 132 1.08 20.08 -4.76
N GLY A 133 1.95 19.07 -4.67
CA GLY A 133 3.30 19.20 -4.13
C GLY A 133 4.42 18.64 -5.04
N PRO A 134 5.60 19.27 -5.10
CA PRO A 134 6.75 18.69 -5.79
C PRO A 134 7.28 17.45 -5.05
N LEU A 135 6.92 16.27 -5.55
CA LEU A 135 7.73 15.04 -5.63
C LEU A 135 8.95 14.95 -4.66
N VAL A 136 8.87 14.11 -3.60
CA VAL A 136 9.81 12.99 -3.24
C VAL A 136 9.96 12.65 -1.72
N SER A 137 9.44 11.48 -1.28
CA SER A 137 10.00 10.50 -0.29
C SER A 137 9.35 9.07 -0.26
N VAL A 138 10.16 8.00 -0.28
CA VAL A 138 9.95 6.50 -0.24
C VAL A 138 11.23 5.96 0.41
N THR A 139 11.25 4.84 1.14
CA THR A 139 12.52 4.26 1.64
C THR A 139 12.93 2.99 0.90
N THR A 140 14.19 2.94 0.44
CA THR A 140 14.85 1.71 -0.05
C THR A 140 16.15 1.46 0.73
N SER A 141 16.37 0.23 1.22
CA SER A 141 17.62 -0.16 1.89
C SER A 141 18.47 -1.02 0.96
N ILE A 142 19.66 -0.54 0.59
CA ILE A 142 20.68 -1.33 -0.12
C ILE A 142 21.71 -1.80 0.91
N ALA A 143 21.92 -3.12 1.01
CA ALA A 143 22.96 -3.67 1.86
C ALA A 143 24.32 -3.61 1.14
N VAL A 144 25.17 -2.65 1.51
CA VAL A 144 26.59 -2.62 1.10
C VAL A 144 27.39 -3.47 2.10
N PRO A 145 28.22 -4.43 1.66
CA PRO A 145 29.04 -5.23 2.57
C PRO A 145 29.95 -4.35 3.43
N GLY A 146 29.77 -4.38 4.75
CA GLY A 146 30.56 -3.62 5.72
C GLY A 146 30.05 -2.21 6.07
N GLY A 147 28.91 -1.77 5.52
CA GLY A 147 28.31 -0.46 5.81
C GLY A 147 26.99 -0.52 6.60
N SER A 148 26.64 0.58 7.27
CA SER A 148 25.30 0.80 7.81
C SER A 148 24.29 1.03 6.67
N PRO A 149 23.08 0.45 6.71
CA PRO A 149 22.10 0.59 5.62
C PRO A 149 21.57 2.03 5.53
N GLU A 150 21.78 2.67 4.38
CA GLU A 150 21.19 3.99 4.06
C GLU A 150 19.71 3.88 3.65
N MET A 151 18.98 4.98 3.85
CA MET A 151 17.51 5.08 3.75
C MET A 151 17.09 5.93 2.53
N PHE A 152 16.68 5.31 1.40
CA PHE A 152 16.58 6.03 0.12
C PHE A 152 15.21 6.47 -0.41
N VAL A 153 15.10 7.81 -0.45
CA VAL A 153 14.15 8.86 -0.93
C VAL A 153 13.36 8.87 -2.29
N ARG A 154 12.09 8.42 -2.48
CA ARG A 154 11.32 8.54 -3.80
C ARG A 154 9.73 8.58 -3.79
N ALA A 155 9.01 9.64 -3.38
CA ALA A 155 7.52 9.73 -3.54
C ALA A 155 7.10 10.09 -4.97
N PHE A 156 5.80 10.10 -5.28
CA PHE A 156 5.27 10.27 -6.64
C PHE A 156 3.83 10.89 -6.66
N PRO A 157 3.42 11.58 -7.75
CA PRO A 157 2.12 12.27 -7.93
C PRO A 157 1.08 11.41 -8.66
N ASP A 158 -0.22 11.66 -8.49
CA ASP A 158 -1.31 10.85 -9.06
C ASP A 158 -1.38 10.95 -10.61
N PRO A 159 -1.73 9.87 -11.35
CA PRO A 159 -1.71 8.44 -11.02
C PRO A 159 -0.38 7.78 -11.45
N TRP A 160 0.43 7.40 -10.46
CA TRP A 160 1.81 6.91 -10.64
C TRP A 160 2.01 5.41 -10.40
N VAL A 161 1.02 4.77 -9.77
CA VAL A 161 1.21 3.44 -9.17
C VAL A 161 1.35 2.37 -10.24
N THR A 162 0.66 2.49 -11.38
CA THR A 162 0.81 1.61 -12.56
C THR A 162 2.28 1.45 -12.98
N GLY A 163 2.90 2.48 -13.55
CA GLY A 163 4.19 2.35 -14.24
C GLY A 163 5.35 1.94 -13.33
N VAL A 164 5.38 2.41 -12.08
CA VAL A 164 6.47 2.09 -11.15
C VAL A 164 6.29 0.69 -10.57
N LEU A 165 5.11 0.34 -10.06
CA LEU A 165 4.89 -1.02 -9.56
C LEU A 165 4.95 -2.05 -10.69
N GLU A 166 4.49 -1.75 -11.90
CA GLU A 166 4.58 -2.71 -13.02
C GLU A 166 6.02 -2.99 -13.44
N ARG A 167 6.86 -1.95 -13.54
CA ARG A 167 8.29 -2.11 -13.82
C ARG A 167 9.01 -2.84 -12.68
N ASP A 168 8.66 -2.53 -11.44
CA ASP A 168 9.35 -3.02 -10.24
C ASP A 168 8.83 -4.36 -9.69
N LEU A 169 7.60 -4.81 -10.03
CA LEU A 169 7.02 -6.13 -9.70
C LEU A 169 7.11 -7.14 -10.84
N PHE A 170 6.79 -6.72 -12.08
CA PHE A 170 6.46 -7.68 -13.15
C PHE A 170 7.51 -7.84 -14.25
N ALA A 171 8.65 -7.13 -14.17
CA ALA A 171 9.77 -7.28 -15.11
C ALA A 171 9.36 -7.23 -16.60
N GLY A 172 8.36 -6.42 -16.93
CA GLY A 172 7.87 -6.25 -18.31
C GLY A 172 6.76 -7.19 -18.75
N VAL A 173 5.89 -7.69 -17.85
CA VAL A 173 4.54 -8.12 -18.28
C VAL A 173 3.92 -6.95 -19.06
N PRO A 174 3.57 -7.14 -20.35
CA PRO A 174 3.08 -6.03 -21.17
C PRO A 174 1.79 -5.50 -20.56
N ALA A 175 1.66 -4.17 -20.53
CA ALA A 175 0.37 -3.56 -20.30
C ALA A 175 -0.60 -4.08 -21.36
N VAL A 176 -1.65 -4.78 -20.92
CA VAL A 176 -2.78 -5.07 -21.80
C VAL A 176 -3.42 -3.73 -22.08
N THR A 177 -3.11 -3.16 -23.25
CA THR A 177 -3.76 -1.98 -23.81
C THR A 177 -5.17 -2.34 -24.24
N GLY A 178 -6.04 -2.57 -23.25
CA GLY A 178 -7.46 -2.34 -23.38
C GLY A 178 -7.72 -0.92 -22.87
N ASP A 179 -8.20 -0.05 -23.75
CA ASP A 179 -8.70 1.27 -23.33
C ASP A 179 -9.75 1.08 -22.22
N PRO A 180 -9.86 2.03 -21.26
CA PRO A 180 -10.95 2.02 -20.31
C PRO A 180 -12.26 2.31 -21.05
N SER A 181 -12.91 1.26 -21.55
CA SER A 181 -14.26 1.32 -22.11
C SER A 181 -15.15 2.05 -21.10
N SER A 182 -15.77 3.14 -21.53
CA SER A 182 -16.61 3.93 -20.63
C SER A 182 -17.75 3.07 -20.09
N LEU A 183 -18.28 3.43 -18.92
CA LEU A 183 -19.37 2.69 -18.27
C LEU A 183 -20.63 2.60 -19.16
N GLU A 184 -20.76 3.50 -20.13
CA GLU A 184 -21.78 3.49 -21.19
C GLU A 184 -21.56 2.42 -22.27
N GLN A 185 -20.30 2.13 -22.64
CA GLN A 185 -19.99 1.07 -23.62
C GLN A 185 -20.28 -0.34 -23.07
N GLN A 186 -20.15 -0.57 -21.77
CA GLN A 186 -20.47 -1.85 -21.13
C GLN A 186 -21.97 -2.10 -20.93
N LEU A 187 -22.83 -1.11 -21.22
CA LEU A 187 -24.29 -1.23 -21.15
C LEU A 187 -24.95 -1.33 -22.54
N ALA A 188 -24.15 -1.36 -23.62
CA ALA A 188 -24.61 -1.31 -25.01
C ALA A 188 -24.34 -2.59 -25.83
N GLY A 189 -23.85 -3.67 -25.21
CA GLY A 189 -23.55 -4.96 -25.87
C GLY A 189 -23.50 -6.12 -24.90
#